data_AF-A0A024TMC5-F1
#
_entry.id   AF-A0A024TMC5-F1
#
_cell.length_a   1.000
_cell.length_b   1.000
_cell.length_c   1.000
_cell.angle_alpha   90.00
_cell.angle_beta   90.00
_cell.angle_gamma   90.00
#
_symmetry.space_group_name_H-M   'P 1'
#
loop_
_entity.id
_entity.type
_entity.pdbx_description
1 polymer ?
#
loop_
_entity_poly.entity_id
_entity_poly.type
_entity_poly.pdbx_seq_one_letter_code
_entity_poly.pdbx_strand_id
1 'polypeptide(L)'
;MEDWATTSAASVYEYTVGRLFPHELAHAPPSPLQSRAGDGVTHLLDMLCMCREFATPISHMATQLNTTQCESIQFHDRWAVSTDISHVRSTHVHVQGREIVLGGLHLLVFRSKSSDPPSTVIAFRHQEGESLLDNDMWEAMALYGRNFVQLALGPSPLGAIDYGSRAIQALLFGTRHALEMDYFSLAKTLVDELVADDAAPVAFTGYSIGGALGQVMAVHRNTNATVFASNGVLDILAMYHVNAALLGSISTRVVNVMHPRDDVPKLDCQIGTLLLDPDDGRPLDVEAIHAAYVYGDIAWNQLRSASHQRTPGRVWSQSHAYCIDNNLMDSDGFVVDAIAQTTINQVLATFVIGAVILVLVKLLAAWSVRWGGRGHDGRLKP
;
A
#
# COMPACT_ATOMS: atom_id res chain seq x y z
N MET A 1 -15.62 -11.15 -20.25
CA MET A 1 -14.50 -12.11 -20.18
C MET A 1 -13.38 -11.71 -21.14
N GLU A 2 -13.68 -11.30 -22.38
CA GLU A 2 -12.71 -10.59 -23.24
C GLU A 2 -12.18 -9.30 -22.58
N ASP A 3 -13.05 -8.51 -21.94
CA ASP A 3 -12.66 -7.27 -21.25
C ASP A 3 -11.63 -7.45 -20.12
N TRP A 4 -11.54 -8.64 -19.50
CA TRP A 4 -10.71 -8.90 -18.32
C TRP A 4 -9.27 -9.28 -18.69
N ALA A 5 -9.10 -10.02 -19.79
CA ALA A 5 -7.80 -10.31 -20.37
C ALA A 5 -7.21 -9.07 -21.06
N THR A 6 -8.06 -8.22 -21.66
CA THR A 6 -7.62 -6.94 -22.21
C THR A 6 -7.30 -5.91 -21.13
N THR A 7 -8.02 -5.83 -20.01
CA THR A 7 -7.65 -4.88 -18.92
C THR A 7 -6.40 -5.29 -18.15
N SER A 8 -6.16 -6.58 -17.91
CA SER A 8 -4.94 -7.06 -17.23
C SER A 8 -3.70 -7.03 -18.13
N ALA A 9 -3.84 -7.28 -19.43
CA ALA A 9 -2.75 -7.09 -20.39
C ALA A 9 -2.55 -5.60 -20.75
N ALA A 10 -3.62 -4.80 -20.82
CA ALA A 10 -3.55 -3.36 -21.10
C ALA A 10 -3.05 -2.56 -19.90
N SER A 11 -3.36 -2.91 -18.65
CA SER A 11 -2.79 -2.22 -17.49
C SER A 11 -1.27 -2.41 -17.43
N VAL A 12 -0.78 -3.58 -17.83
CA VAL A 12 0.67 -3.86 -17.93
C VAL A 12 1.29 -3.21 -19.15
N TYR A 13 0.59 -3.23 -20.29
CA TYR A 13 1.03 -2.53 -21.49
C TYR A 13 1.09 -1.03 -21.24
N GLU A 14 0.06 -0.41 -20.67
CA GLU A 14 0.03 1.02 -20.29
C GLU A 14 1.01 1.35 -19.17
N TYR A 15 1.27 0.45 -18.22
CA TYR A 15 2.35 0.62 -17.23
C TYR A 15 3.73 0.64 -17.88
N THR A 16 3.95 -0.20 -18.91
CA THR A 16 5.24 -0.34 -19.62
C THR A 16 5.41 0.73 -20.71
N VAL A 17 4.32 1.13 -21.38
CA VAL A 17 4.27 2.01 -22.55
C VAL A 17 3.95 3.45 -22.15
N GLY A 18 3.22 3.69 -21.06
CA GLY A 18 2.93 5.02 -20.51
C GLY A 18 4.18 5.79 -20.08
N ARG A 19 5.32 5.10 -19.92
CA ARG A 19 6.65 5.67 -19.71
C ARG A 19 7.44 5.99 -21.00
N LEU A 20 6.87 5.76 -22.19
CA LEU A 20 7.49 6.14 -23.47
C LEU A 20 7.70 7.66 -23.61
N PHE A 21 7.04 8.47 -22.79
CA PHE A 21 7.24 9.91 -22.74
C PHE A 21 8.06 10.28 -21.50
N PRO A 22 9.36 10.58 -21.66
CA PRO A 22 10.19 11.03 -20.55
C PRO A 22 9.64 12.38 -20.09
N HIS A 23 8.99 12.42 -18.94
CA HIS A 23 8.86 13.67 -18.21
C HIS A 23 10.24 13.99 -17.63
N GLU A 24 10.79 15.15 -18.03
CA GLU A 24 12.03 15.67 -17.46
C GLU A 24 11.98 15.55 -15.94
N LEU A 25 12.95 14.78 -15.43
CA LEU A 25 13.14 14.50 -14.01
C LEU A 25 13.37 15.82 -13.29
N ALA A 26 12.31 16.35 -12.68
CA ALA A 26 12.40 17.55 -11.86
C ALA A 26 13.49 17.34 -10.80
N HIS A 27 14.55 18.13 -10.87
CA HIS A 27 15.56 18.20 -9.83
C HIS A 27 14.87 18.40 -8.49
N ALA A 28 15.22 17.56 -7.51
CA ALA A 28 14.67 17.63 -6.17
C ALA A 28 14.86 19.06 -5.63
N PRO A 29 13.79 19.81 -5.33
CA PRO A 29 13.95 21.11 -4.72
C PRO A 29 14.57 20.95 -3.32
N PRO A 30 15.40 21.90 -2.87
CA PRO A 30 15.99 21.87 -1.54
C PRO A 30 14.89 21.84 -0.48
N SER A 31 15.01 20.92 0.48
CA SER A 31 14.04 20.65 1.53
C SER A 31 13.65 21.91 2.33
N PRO A 32 12.36 22.28 2.38
CA PRO A 32 11.87 23.20 3.39
C PRO A 32 10.74 22.53 4.19
N LEU A 33 11.11 21.75 5.20
CA LEU A 33 10.31 21.61 6.41
C LEU A 33 11.13 22.20 7.56
N GLN A 34 11.17 23.52 7.62
CA GLN A 34 11.53 24.21 8.87
C GLN A 34 10.36 24.04 9.84
N SER A 35 10.29 22.88 10.49
CA SER A 35 9.47 22.73 11.69
C SER A 35 10.13 23.54 12.81
N ARG A 36 9.46 24.58 13.31
CA ARG A 36 9.81 25.20 14.59
C ARG A 36 9.94 24.10 15.64
N ALA A 37 11.04 24.11 16.39
CA ALA A 37 11.30 23.16 17.46
C ALA A 37 10.17 23.22 18.51
N GLY A 38 9.54 22.07 18.80
CA GLY A 38 8.44 21.93 19.76
C GLY A 38 7.18 21.32 19.16
N ASP A 39 6.47 22.05 18.30
CA ASP A 39 5.16 21.66 17.77
C ASP A 39 5.21 20.46 16.80
N GLY A 40 6.34 20.26 16.13
CA GLY A 40 6.53 19.15 15.20
C GLY A 40 6.58 17.78 15.87
N VAL A 41 7.11 17.67 17.10
CA VAL A 41 7.27 16.38 17.78
C VAL A 41 5.92 15.87 18.28
N THR A 42 5.12 16.72 18.91
CA THR A 42 3.77 16.34 19.39
C THR A 42 2.90 15.87 18.23
N HIS A 43 2.96 16.54 17.08
CA HIS A 43 2.20 16.11 15.90
C HIS A 43 2.64 14.71 15.39
N LEU A 44 3.95 14.45 15.32
CA LEU A 44 4.47 13.14 14.91
C LEU A 44 4.06 12.05 15.93
N LEU A 45 4.10 12.36 17.23
CA LEU A 45 3.68 11.43 18.27
C LEU A 45 2.15 11.18 18.26
N ASP A 46 1.35 12.19 17.91
CA ASP A 46 -0.10 12.01 17.70
C ASP A 46 -0.36 11.03 16.55
N MET A 47 0.35 11.17 15.42
CA MET A 47 0.24 10.27 14.28
C MET A 47 0.67 8.83 14.63
N LEU A 48 1.72 8.68 15.45
CA LEU A 48 2.14 7.38 15.97
C LEU A 48 1.05 6.76 16.85
N CYS A 49 0.46 7.54 17.75
CA CYS A 49 -0.63 7.08 18.61
C CYS A 49 -1.88 6.70 17.81
N MET A 50 -2.22 7.41 16.73
CA MET A 50 -3.30 7.01 15.83
C MET A 50 -3.06 5.62 15.22
N CYS A 51 -1.83 5.28 14.85
CA CYS A 51 -1.48 3.95 14.36
C CYS A 51 -1.60 2.88 15.46
N ARG A 52 -1.35 3.25 16.73
CA ARG A 52 -1.44 2.36 17.89
C ARG A 52 -2.87 2.09 18.37
N GLU A 53 -3.86 2.81 17.85
CA GLU A 53 -5.28 2.59 18.19
C GLU A 53 -5.86 1.35 17.51
N PHE A 54 -5.23 0.85 16.45
CA PHE A 54 -5.57 -0.46 15.90
C PHE A 54 -5.20 -1.56 16.88
N ALA A 55 -5.99 -2.64 16.90
CA ALA A 55 -5.62 -3.84 17.65
C ALA A 55 -4.28 -4.38 17.12
N THR A 56 -3.46 -4.96 18.00
CA THR A 56 -2.12 -5.43 17.64
C THR A 56 -1.97 -6.92 17.98
N PRO A 57 -1.21 -7.69 17.18
CA PRO A 57 -0.88 -9.07 17.49
C PRO A 57 0.22 -9.23 18.55
N ILE A 58 0.80 -8.12 19.06
CA ILE A 58 1.89 -8.16 20.03
C ILE A 58 1.36 -8.46 21.43
N SER A 59 2.25 -8.98 22.30
CA SER A 59 1.97 -9.24 23.71
C SER A 59 1.23 -8.09 24.42
N HIS A 60 0.42 -8.45 25.42
CA HIS A 60 -0.29 -7.52 26.31
C HIS A 60 0.61 -6.42 26.92
N MET A 61 1.91 -6.69 27.11
CA MET A 61 2.86 -5.70 27.62
C MET A 61 3.12 -4.55 26.64
N ALA A 62 3.16 -4.84 25.33
CA ALA A 62 3.29 -3.81 24.30
C ALA A 62 2.05 -2.91 24.26
N THR A 63 0.86 -3.50 24.42
CA THR A 63 -0.39 -2.73 24.54
C THR A 63 -0.35 -1.77 25.72
N GLN A 64 0.04 -2.24 26.91
CA GLN A 64 0.14 -1.39 28.10
C GLN A 64 1.15 -0.24 27.92
N LEU A 65 2.30 -0.53 27.33
CA LEU A 65 3.33 0.47 27.04
C LEU A 65 2.80 1.55 26.09
N ASN A 66 2.15 1.13 25.00
CA ASN A 66 1.57 2.04 24.01
C ASN A 66 0.51 2.95 24.64
N THR A 67 -0.39 2.38 25.45
CA THR A 67 -1.40 3.16 26.19
C THR A 67 -0.73 4.19 27.09
N THR A 68 0.23 3.77 27.92
CA THR A 68 0.94 4.65 28.85
C THR A 68 1.65 5.80 28.12
N GLN A 69 2.27 5.50 26.98
CA GLN A 69 2.95 6.50 26.16
C GLN A 69 1.97 7.51 25.55
N CYS A 70 0.88 7.06 24.94
CA CYS A 70 -0.12 7.96 24.35
C CYS A 70 -0.87 8.78 25.41
N GLU A 71 -1.10 8.23 26.61
CA GLU A 71 -1.59 8.97 27.76
C GLU A 71 -0.60 10.05 28.23
N SER A 72 0.71 9.76 28.22
CA SER A 72 1.74 10.71 28.68
C SER A 72 1.80 12.00 27.85
N ILE A 73 1.31 11.96 26.61
CA ILE A 73 1.18 13.13 25.74
C ILE A 73 -0.26 13.65 25.66
N GLN A 74 -1.20 13.15 26.46
CA GLN A 74 -2.61 13.56 26.45
C GLN A 74 -3.27 13.40 25.06
N PHE A 75 -2.93 12.32 24.34
CA PHE A 75 -3.44 12.08 22.98
C PHE A 75 -4.98 12.15 22.91
N HIS A 76 -5.65 11.47 23.84
CA HIS A 76 -7.11 11.40 23.90
C HIS A 76 -7.78 12.71 24.32
N ASP A 77 -7.04 13.69 24.86
CA ASP A 77 -7.60 15.03 25.14
C ASP A 77 -7.72 15.85 23.84
N ARG A 78 -6.90 15.54 22.83
CA ARG A 78 -6.88 16.23 21.54
C ARG A 78 -7.67 15.54 20.44
N TRP A 79 -7.78 14.20 20.47
CA TRP A 79 -8.34 13.42 19.36
C TRP A 79 -9.48 12.52 19.82
N ALA A 80 -10.49 12.38 18.96
CA ALA A 80 -11.59 11.43 19.12
C ALA A 80 -11.71 10.56 17.86
N VAL A 81 -11.95 9.27 18.04
CA VAL A 81 -12.32 8.39 16.92
C VAL A 81 -13.81 8.57 16.61
N SER A 82 -14.12 8.77 15.33
CA SER A 82 -15.46 8.87 14.79
C SER A 82 -15.82 7.58 14.04
N THR A 83 -16.95 6.98 14.40
CA THR A 83 -17.58 5.87 13.69
C THR A 83 -18.84 6.31 12.92
N ASP A 84 -19.07 7.62 12.83
CA ASP A 84 -20.20 8.17 12.12
C ASP A 84 -20.06 7.94 10.60
N ILE A 85 -20.87 7.00 10.11
CA ILE A 85 -21.03 6.67 8.69
C ILE A 85 -22.44 6.98 8.19
N SER A 86 -23.20 7.81 8.91
CA SER A 86 -24.61 8.08 8.58
C SER A 86 -24.81 8.76 7.21
N HIS A 87 -23.78 9.42 6.69
CA HIS A 87 -23.74 10.09 5.39
C HIS A 87 -23.13 9.25 4.27
N VAL A 88 -22.54 8.09 4.59
CA VAL A 88 -21.91 7.17 3.64
C VAL A 88 -23.00 6.46 2.83
N ARG A 89 -22.84 6.44 1.50
CA ARG A 89 -23.85 5.92 0.56
C ARG A 89 -23.61 4.45 0.22
N SER A 90 -22.35 4.01 0.28
CA SER A 90 -21.99 2.63 -0.02
C SER A 90 -22.58 1.67 1.02
N THR A 91 -23.40 0.73 0.54
CA THR A 91 -24.10 -0.27 1.39
C THR A 91 -23.19 -1.35 1.96
N HIS A 92 -21.94 -1.43 1.51
CA HIS A 92 -20.95 -2.41 1.98
C HIS A 92 -20.06 -1.86 3.09
N VAL A 93 -20.16 -0.57 3.40
CA VAL A 93 -19.45 0.05 4.50
C VAL A 93 -20.14 -0.28 5.81
N HIS A 94 -19.37 -0.74 6.80
CA HIS A 94 -19.89 -1.03 8.13
C HIS A 94 -18.87 -0.68 9.21
N VAL A 95 -19.32 -0.61 10.45
CA VAL A 95 -18.46 -0.38 11.61
C VAL A 95 -18.20 -1.70 12.33
N GLN A 96 -16.93 -2.04 12.54
CA GLN A 96 -16.50 -3.18 13.35
C GLN A 96 -15.74 -2.67 14.57
N GLY A 97 -16.40 -2.67 15.73
CA GLY A 97 -15.85 -2.06 16.94
C GLY A 97 -15.71 -0.54 16.77
N ARG A 98 -14.47 -0.07 16.55
CA ARG A 98 -14.15 1.35 16.29
C ARG A 98 -13.72 1.61 14.84
N GLU A 99 -13.49 0.56 14.06
CA GLU A 99 -13.00 0.64 12.68
C GLU A 99 -14.16 0.77 11.70
N ILE A 100 -13.93 1.51 10.62
CA ILE A 100 -14.81 1.55 9.45
C ILE A 100 -14.21 0.63 8.40
N VAL A 101 -15.04 -0.26 7.85
CA VAL A 101 -14.61 -1.38 7.02
C VAL A 101 -15.32 -1.36 5.67
N LEU A 102 -14.57 -1.55 4.58
CA LEU A 102 -15.09 -1.72 3.22
C LEU A 102 -14.24 -2.74 2.44
N GLY A 103 -14.84 -3.87 2.03
CA GLY A 103 -14.15 -4.84 1.14
C GLY A 103 -12.86 -5.46 1.70
N GLY A 104 -12.65 -5.39 3.02
CA GLY A 104 -11.39 -5.81 3.67
C GLY A 104 -10.42 -4.66 3.94
N LEU A 105 -10.69 -3.44 3.48
CA LEU A 105 -10.00 -2.23 3.92
C LEU A 105 -10.53 -1.83 5.30
N HIS A 106 -9.62 -1.58 6.24
CA HIS A 106 -9.92 -1.12 7.59
C HIS A 106 -9.29 0.24 7.85
N LEU A 107 -10.05 1.18 8.41
CA LEU A 107 -9.56 2.50 8.77
C LEU A 107 -10.17 3.03 10.07
N LEU A 108 -9.47 3.99 10.67
CA LEU A 108 -9.95 4.81 11.78
C LEU A 108 -9.99 6.28 11.34
N VAL A 109 -11.08 6.97 11.69
CA VAL A 109 -11.23 8.41 11.44
C VAL A 109 -11.06 9.16 12.75
N PHE A 110 -10.06 10.02 12.83
CA PHE A 110 -9.78 10.88 13.96
C PHE A 110 -10.25 12.29 13.68
N ARG A 111 -11.01 12.87 14.61
CA ARG A 111 -11.38 14.29 14.60
C ARG A 111 -10.73 14.98 15.78
N SER A 112 -10.16 16.15 15.53
CA SER A 112 -9.62 16.97 16.62
C SER A 112 -10.76 17.54 17.47
N LYS A 113 -10.54 17.58 18.79
CA LYS A 113 -11.47 18.13 19.77
C LYS A 113 -11.30 19.64 19.98
N SER A 114 -10.18 20.22 19.53
CA SER A 114 -9.78 21.58 19.89
C SER A 114 -9.37 22.47 18.71
N SER A 115 -9.33 21.97 17.47
CA SER A 115 -9.03 22.81 16.31
C SER A 115 -10.28 23.43 15.69
N ASP A 116 -10.17 24.71 15.35
CA ASP A 116 -11.12 25.45 14.51
C ASP A 116 -10.35 26.05 13.32
N PRO A 117 -10.53 25.55 12.08
CA PRO A 117 -11.46 24.49 11.69
C PRO A 117 -11.02 23.09 12.20
N PRO A 118 -11.97 22.16 12.41
CA PRO A 118 -11.67 20.82 12.88
C PRO A 118 -10.77 20.09 11.88
N SER A 119 -9.66 19.54 12.36
CA SER A 119 -8.76 18.71 11.57
C SER A 119 -9.21 17.25 11.61
N THR A 120 -9.19 16.61 10.44
CA THR A 120 -9.49 15.18 10.30
C THR A 120 -8.24 14.43 9.90
N VAL A 121 -7.98 13.29 10.55
CA VAL A 121 -6.92 12.37 10.14
C VAL A 121 -7.53 11.00 9.90
N ILE A 122 -7.22 10.40 8.76
CA ILE A 122 -7.63 9.04 8.43
C ILE A 122 -6.40 8.14 8.56
N ALA A 123 -6.48 7.17 9.45
CA ALA A 123 -5.44 6.15 9.63
C ALA A 123 -5.89 4.87 8.96
N PHE A 124 -5.03 4.27 8.15
CA PHE A 124 -5.27 2.94 7.57
C PHE A 124 -4.58 1.86 8.38
N ARG A 125 -5.24 0.71 8.53
CA ARG A 125 -4.70 -0.43 9.26
C ARG A 125 -3.48 -1.01 8.53
N HIS A 126 -2.56 -1.59 9.30
CA HIS A 126 -1.46 -2.38 8.74
C HIS A 126 -1.95 -3.74 8.22
N GLN A 127 -1.08 -4.45 7.50
CA GLN A 127 -1.32 -5.81 7.05
C GLN A 127 -1.24 -6.76 8.25
N GLU A 128 -2.31 -7.51 8.50
CA GLU A 128 -2.34 -8.54 9.55
C GLU A 128 -2.42 -9.97 8.98
N GLY A 129 -2.76 -10.12 7.70
CA GLY A 129 -2.93 -11.44 7.09
C GLY A 129 -1.61 -12.21 6.97
N GLU A 130 -1.62 -13.46 7.46
CA GLU A 130 -0.54 -14.45 7.26
C GLU A 130 -0.96 -15.55 6.26
N SER A 131 -2.24 -15.63 5.90
CA SER A 131 -2.77 -16.65 5.01
C SER A 131 -2.80 -16.19 3.55
N LEU A 132 -2.54 -17.13 2.64
CA LEU A 132 -2.76 -16.95 1.19
C LEU A 132 -4.24 -16.79 0.81
N LEU A 133 -5.17 -16.81 1.76
CA LEU A 133 -6.59 -16.52 1.54
C LEU A 133 -7.01 -15.15 2.09
N ASP A 134 -6.12 -14.45 2.79
CA ASP A 134 -6.43 -13.14 3.39
C ASP A 134 -6.31 -12.02 2.35
N ASN A 135 -7.27 -11.08 2.37
CA ASN A 135 -7.27 -9.94 1.45
C ASN A 135 -6.01 -9.08 1.59
N ASP A 136 -5.54 -8.84 2.81
CA ASP A 136 -4.32 -8.04 3.05
C ASP A 136 -3.09 -8.68 2.40
N MET A 137 -2.98 -10.01 2.43
CA MET A 137 -1.89 -10.75 1.79
C MET A 137 -1.97 -10.65 0.26
N TRP A 138 -3.16 -10.85 -0.32
CA TRP A 138 -3.36 -10.70 -1.76
C TRP A 138 -3.08 -9.28 -2.26
N GLU A 139 -3.46 -8.27 -1.48
CA GLU A 139 -3.13 -6.88 -1.78
C GLU A 139 -1.62 -6.66 -1.76
N ALA A 140 -0.94 -7.11 -0.72
CA ALA A 140 0.51 -6.99 -0.60
C ALA A 140 1.24 -7.69 -1.77
N MET A 141 0.79 -8.89 -2.17
CA MET A 141 1.32 -9.59 -3.33
C MET A 141 1.05 -8.85 -4.65
N ALA A 142 -0.12 -8.24 -4.81
CA ALA A 142 -0.48 -7.47 -6.00
C ALA A 142 0.33 -6.17 -6.14
N LEU A 143 0.73 -5.56 -5.03
CA LEU A 143 1.46 -4.29 -5.02
C LEU A 143 2.98 -4.46 -4.95
N TYR A 144 3.47 -5.45 -4.20
CA TYR A 144 4.89 -5.61 -3.85
C TYR A 144 5.47 -6.99 -4.15
N GLY A 145 4.69 -7.92 -4.70
CA GLY A 145 5.07 -9.33 -4.83
C GLY A 145 6.41 -9.56 -5.54
N ARG A 146 6.71 -8.80 -6.61
CA ARG A 146 8.02 -8.86 -7.28
C ARG A 146 9.14 -8.40 -6.35
N ASN A 147 8.95 -7.26 -5.68
CA ASN A 147 10.00 -6.66 -4.86
C ASN A 147 10.29 -7.51 -3.61
N PHE A 148 9.29 -8.22 -3.08
CA PHE A 148 9.49 -9.24 -2.05
C PHE A 148 10.40 -10.39 -2.52
N VAL A 149 10.20 -10.87 -3.75
CA VAL A 149 11.07 -11.91 -4.34
C VAL A 149 12.50 -11.40 -4.52
N GLN A 150 12.68 -10.13 -4.93
CA GLN A 150 14.01 -9.52 -5.06
C GLN A 150 14.71 -9.33 -3.72
N LEU A 151 13.97 -8.95 -2.67
CA LEU A 151 14.50 -8.85 -1.32
C LEU A 151 14.99 -10.20 -0.81
N ALA A 152 14.22 -11.27 -1.03
CA ALA A 152 14.54 -12.62 -0.52
C ALA A 152 15.67 -13.33 -1.30
N LEU A 153 15.72 -13.18 -2.62
CA LEU A 153 16.66 -13.89 -3.49
C LEU A 153 17.86 -13.02 -3.92
N GLY A 154 17.88 -11.75 -3.51
CA GLY A 154 18.81 -10.74 -4.00
C GLY A 154 18.39 -10.16 -5.36
N PRO A 155 18.97 -9.01 -5.76
CA PRO A 155 18.70 -8.38 -7.04
C PRO A 155 19.10 -9.34 -8.17
N SER A 156 18.12 -10.01 -8.77
CA SER A 156 18.35 -10.86 -9.93
C SER A 156 18.41 -9.98 -11.17
N PRO A 157 19.53 -9.97 -11.92
CA PRO A 157 19.56 -9.29 -13.21
C PRO A 157 18.64 -10.04 -14.17
N LEU A 158 17.46 -9.48 -14.44
CA LEU A 158 16.60 -9.82 -15.59
C LEU A 158 16.44 -11.34 -15.83
N GLY A 159 16.19 -12.10 -14.75
CA GLY A 159 16.03 -13.55 -14.79
C GLY A 159 14.58 -13.97 -14.97
N ALA A 160 14.34 -15.22 -15.40
CA ALA A 160 12.99 -15.78 -15.56
C ALA A 160 12.11 -15.67 -14.30
N ILE A 161 12.72 -15.67 -13.11
CA ILE A 161 12.03 -15.49 -11.83
C ILE A 161 11.52 -14.05 -11.65
N ASP A 162 12.32 -13.02 -12.00
CA ASP A 162 11.89 -11.61 -11.90
C ASP A 162 10.74 -11.33 -12.88
N TYR A 163 10.83 -11.82 -14.11
CA TYR A 163 9.76 -11.66 -15.08
C TYR A 163 8.49 -12.44 -14.70
N GLY A 164 8.64 -13.66 -14.18
CA GLY A 164 7.54 -14.44 -13.66
C GLY A 164 6.84 -13.74 -12.50
N SER A 165 7.59 -13.18 -11.55
CA SER A 165 7.02 -12.45 -10.42
C SER A 165 6.33 -11.15 -10.83
N ARG A 166 6.90 -10.38 -11.77
CA ARG A 166 6.24 -9.20 -12.37
C ARG A 166 4.91 -9.55 -13.02
N ALA A 167 4.88 -10.62 -13.81
CA ALA A 167 3.68 -11.03 -14.52
C ALA A 167 2.59 -11.53 -13.56
N ILE A 168 2.95 -12.28 -12.51
CA ILE A 168 2.02 -12.69 -11.46
C ILE A 168 1.50 -11.47 -10.70
N GLN A 169 2.39 -10.57 -10.25
CA GLN A 169 2.01 -9.34 -9.56
C GLN A 169 1.00 -8.55 -10.37
N ALA A 170 1.27 -8.36 -11.67
CA ALA A 170 0.40 -7.59 -12.51
C ALA A 170 -0.95 -8.27 -12.81
N LEU A 171 -0.97 -9.61 -12.92
CA LEU A 171 -2.22 -10.36 -13.02
C LEU A 171 -3.08 -10.16 -11.77
N LEU A 172 -2.47 -10.24 -10.58
CA LEU A 172 -3.17 -10.04 -9.30
C LEU A 172 -3.71 -8.61 -9.19
N PHE A 173 -2.86 -7.63 -9.47
CA PHE A 173 -3.25 -6.22 -9.49
C PHE A 173 -4.39 -5.97 -10.48
N GLY A 174 -4.21 -6.32 -11.76
CA GLY A 174 -5.21 -6.07 -12.80
C GLY A 174 -6.54 -6.76 -12.51
N THR A 175 -6.51 -7.98 -11.96
CA THR A 175 -7.70 -8.71 -11.51
C THR A 175 -8.44 -7.95 -10.41
N ARG A 176 -7.74 -7.57 -9.35
CA ARG A 176 -8.34 -6.88 -8.20
C ARG A 176 -8.85 -5.50 -8.59
N HIS A 177 -8.09 -4.77 -9.40
CA HIS A 177 -8.44 -3.46 -9.89
C HIS A 177 -9.67 -3.48 -10.82
N ALA A 178 -9.74 -4.42 -11.76
CA ALA A 178 -10.90 -4.56 -12.65
C ALA A 178 -12.20 -4.95 -11.91
N LEU A 179 -12.07 -5.50 -10.69
CA LEU A 179 -13.19 -5.84 -9.83
C LEU A 179 -13.46 -4.77 -8.76
N GLU A 180 -12.72 -3.65 -8.77
CA GLU A 180 -12.80 -2.57 -7.77
C GLU A 180 -12.58 -3.07 -6.32
N MET A 181 -11.76 -4.12 -6.16
CA MET A 181 -11.44 -4.74 -4.86
C MET A 181 -10.02 -4.42 -4.38
N ASP A 182 -9.24 -3.65 -5.15
CA ASP A 182 -7.94 -3.16 -4.71
C ASP A 182 -8.09 -2.07 -3.64
N TYR A 183 -7.11 -1.97 -2.73
CA TYR A 183 -7.25 -1.13 -1.56
C TYR A 183 -7.23 0.36 -1.89
N PHE A 184 -6.63 0.77 -3.01
CA PHE A 184 -6.68 2.16 -3.44
C PHE A 184 -8.07 2.56 -3.91
N SER A 185 -8.71 1.77 -4.78
CA SER A 185 -10.07 2.03 -5.26
C SER A 185 -11.07 2.05 -4.11
N LEU A 186 -10.97 1.09 -3.19
CA LEU A 186 -11.79 1.06 -1.98
C LEU A 186 -11.54 2.29 -1.09
N ALA A 187 -10.27 2.65 -0.86
CA ALA A 187 -9.91 3.79 -0.03
C ALA A 187 -10.38 5.10 -0.65
N LYS A 188 -10.25 5.27 -1.96
CA LYS A 188 -10.72 6.45 -2.68
C LYS A 188 -12.23 6.63 -2.49
N THR A 189 -13.02 5.61 -2.81
CA THR A 189 -14.47 5.64 -2.64
C THR A 189 -14.87 5.96 -1.21
N LEU A 190 -14.27 5.28 -0.23
CA LEU A 190 -14.62 5.47 1.17
C LEU A 190 -14.20 6.85 1.70
N VAL A 191 -13.00 7.33 1.37
CA VAL A 191 -12.52 8.65 1.80
C VAL A 191 -13.35 9.77 1.18
N ASP A 192 -13.71 9.66 -0.09
CA ASP A 192 -14.54 10.66 -0.77
C ASP A 192 -15.94 10.74 -0.14
N GLU A 193 -16.52 9.60 0.25
CA GLU A 193 -17.79 9.58 1.00
C GLU A 193 -17.65 10.11 2.44
N LEU A 194 -16.53 9.84 3.10
CA LEU A 194 -16.29 10.28 4.48
C LEU A 194 -15.99 11.78 4.61
N VAL A 195 -15.36 12.38 3.61
CA VAL A 195 -14.83 13.75 3.62
C VAL A 195 -15.63 14.68 2.68
N ALA A 196 -16.94 14.45 2.53
CA ALA A 196 -17.81 15.19 1.60
C ALA A 196 -17.53 16.71 1.53
N ASP A 197 -17.51 17.23 0.29
CA ASP A 197 -17.01 18.53 -0.17
C ASP A 197 -17.14 19.72 0.83
N ASP A 198 -15.99 20.37 1.11
CA ASP A 198 -15.82 21.74 1.65
C ASP A 198 -15.93 22.07 3.16
N ALA A 199 -15.15 21.46 4.07
CA ALA A 199 -14.84 22.20 5.31
C ALA A 199 -13.52 21.90 6.06
N ALA A 200 -12.92 20.73 5.93
CA ALA A 200 -11.77 20.37 6.77
C ALA A 200 -10.59 19.82 5.97
N PRO A 201 -9.36 20.32 6.17
CA PRO A 201 -8.17 19.66 5.67
C PRO A 201 -8.09 18.26 6.29
N VAL A 202 -8.07 17.23 5.43
CA VAL A 202 -7.84 15.84 5.83
C VAL A 202 -6.35 15.52 5.70
N ALA A 203 -5.77 14.86 6.68
CA ALA A 203 -4.44 14.27 6.58
C ALA A 203 -4.53 12.75 6.70
N PHE A 204 -3.46 12.06 6.30
CA PHE A 204 -3.41 10.60 6.33
C PHE A 204 -2.26 10.09 7.19
N THR A 205 -2.47 8.92 7.79
CA THR A 205 -1.43 8.18 8.50
C THR A 205 -1.64 6.68 8.35
N GLY A 206 -0.67 5.91 8.80
CA GLY A 206 -0.70 4.46 8.72
C GLY A 206 0.68 3.87 8.93
N TYR A 207 0.68 2.56 9.12
CA TYR A 207 1.86 1.74 9.34
C TYR A 207 1.93 0.60 8.31
N SER A 208 3.13 0.25 7.84
CA SER A 208 3.30 -0.82 6.83
C SER A 208 2.48 -0.53 5.56
N ILE A 209 1.69 -1.49 5.07
CA ILE A 209 0.77 -1.28 3.93
C ILE A 209 -0.24 -0.15 4.16
N GLY A 210 -0.69 0.07 5.40
CA GLY A 210 -1.59 1.17 5.74
C GLY A 210 -0.91 2.53 5.56
N GLY A 211 0.40 2.58 5.82
CA GLY A 211 1.22 3.75 5.50
C GLY A 211 1.28 4.01 4.00
N ALA A 212 1.41 2.95 3.19
CA ALA A 212 1.45 3.07 1.74
C ALA A 212 0.14 3.65 1.19
N LEU A 213 -1.01 3.14 1.65
CA LEU A 213 -2.31 3.71 1.32
C LEU A 213 -2.44 5.17 1.77
N GLY A 214 -1.98 5.50 2.97
CA GLY A 214 -1.95 6.88 3.46
C GLY A 214 -1.17 7.82 2.55
N GLN A 215 0.00 7.39 2.06
CA GLN A 215 0.80 8.16 1.10
C GLN A 215 0.06 8.33 -0.23
N VAL A 216 -0.45 7.24 -0.82
CA VAL A 216 -1.14 7.29 -2.11
C VAL A 216 -2.39 8.18 -2.04
N MET A 217 -3.16 8.10 -0.95
CA MET A 217 -4.32 8.96 -0.73
C MET A 217 -3.95 10.41 -0.50
N ALA A 218 -2.84 10.70 0.19
CA ALA A 218 -2.35 12.05 0.34
C ALA A 218 -1.95 12.67 -0.99
N VAL A 219 -1.32 11.90 -1.88
CA VAL A 219 -1.04 12.34 -3.24
C VAL A 219 -2.33 12.59 -4.02
N HIS A 220 -3.26 11.64 -3.98
CA HIS A 220 -4.54 11.73 -4.69
C HIS A 220 -5.36 12.97 -4.29
N ARG A 221 -5.45 13.26 -3.00
CA ARG A 221 -6.19 14.40 -2.43
C ARG A 221 -5.34 15.67 -2.29
N ASN A 222 -4.08 15.64 -2.74
CA ASN A 222 -3.13 16.74 -2.65
C ASN A 222 -2.99 17.31 -1.21
N THR A 223 -2.80 16.44 -0.22
CA THR A 223 -2.74 16.80 1.20
C THR A 223 -1.54 16.14 1.90
N ASN A 224 -1.49 16.20 3.23
CA ASN A 224 -0.38 15.73 4.05
C ASN A 224 -0.55 14.27 4.46
N ALA A 225 0.58 13.55 4.55
CA ALA A 225 0.67 12.27 5.22
C ALA A 225 1.89 12.20 6.15
N THR A 226 1.70 11.59 7.32
CA THR A 226 2.80 11.15 8.18
C THR A 226 2.62 9.67 8.40
N VAL A 227 3.56 8.84 7.97
CA VAL A 227 3.42 7.38 8.01
C VAL A 227 4.65 6.72 8.62
N PHE A 228 4.48 5.50 9.11
CA PHE A 228 5.48 4.79 9.91
C PHE A 228 5.86 3.48 9.27
N ALA A 229 7.15 3.19 9.15
CA ALA A 229 7.68 1.96 8.56
C ALA A 229 6.89 1.55 7.29
N SER A 230 6.53 2.56 6.49
CA SER A 230 5.66 2.38 5.34
C SER A 230 6.46 1.82 4.19
N ASN A 231 5.86 0.92 3.42
CA ASN A 231 6.36 0.56 2.10
C ASN A 231 6.55 1.84 1.25
N GLY A 232 7.48 1.78 0.29
CA GLY A 232 7.52 2.76 -0.78
C GLY A 232 6.25 2.70 -1.62
N VAL A 233 6.02 3.73 -2.43
CA VAL A 233 4.78 3.86 -3.22
C VAL A 233 5.00 4.40 -4.62
N LEU A 234 6.24 4.68 -5.02
CA LEU A 234 6.46 5.31 -6.31
C LEU A 234 6.01 4.41 -7.48
N ASP A 235 6.38 3.14 -7.49
CA ASP A 235 5.97 2.23 -8.55
C ASP A 235 4.45 2.07 -8.54
N ILE A 236 3.84 2.04 -7.35
CA ILE A 236 2.39 1.95 -7.15
C ILE A 236 1.65 3.18 -7.67
N LEU A 237 2.16 4.39 -7.41
CA LEU A 237 1.57 5.61 -7.96
C LEU A 237 1.54 5.58 -9.49
N ALA A 238 2.58 5.01 -10.10
CA ALA A 238 2.61 4.79 -11.55
C ALA A 238 1.58 3.72 -11.99
N MET A 239 1.39 2.64 -11.22
CA MET A 239 0.38 1.62 -11.50
C MET A 239 -1.05 2.17 -11.49
N TYR A 240 -1.34 3.12 -10.60
CA TYR A 240 -2.64 3.78 -10.51
C TYR A 240 -2.75 5.06 -11.36
N HIS A 241 -1.78 5.34 -12.23
CA HIS A 241 -1.74 6.54 -13.09
C HIS A 241 -1.91 7.86 -12.31
N VAL A 242 -1.40 7.92 -11.08
CA VAL A 242 -1.46 9.12 -10.25
C VAL A 242 -0.37 10.10 -10.72
N ASN A 243 -0.78 11.31 -11.14
CA ASN A 243 0.04 12.23 -11.91
C ASN A 243 1.37 12.61 -11.22
N ALA A 244 2.50 12.23 -11.86
CA ALA A 244 3.86 12.48 -11.40
C ALA A 244 4.26 13.97 -11.36
N ALA A 245 3.56 14.86 -12.08
CA ALA A 245 3.81 16.30 -12.02
C ALA A 245 3.58 16.89 -10.62
N LEU A 246 2.82 16.20 -9.76
CA LEU A 246 2.62 16.57 -8.35
C LEU A 246 3.83 16.24 -7.46
N LEU A 247 4.77 15.38 -7.90
CA LEU A 247 5.88 14.87 -7.07
C LEU A 247 6.82 15.98 -6.55
N GLY A 248 6.97 17.08 -7.31
CA GLY A 248 7.74 18.24 -6.86
C GLY A 248 7.14 18.93 -5.62
N SER A 249 5.81 19.00 -5.52
CA SER A 249 5.10 19.57 -4.35
C SER A 249 4.91 18.56 -3.22
N ILE A 250 5.02 17.25 -3.49
CA ILE A 250 4.79 16.17 -2.52
C ILE A 250 5.97 15.99 -1.56
N SER A 251 7.18 16.39 -1.96
CA SER A 251 8.42 16.29 -1.16
C SER A 251 8.27 16.81 0.28
N THR A 252 7.43 17.82 0.50
CA THR A 252 7.19 18.46 1.81
C THR A 252 5.91 18.02 2.53
N ARG A 253 5.00 17.31 1.86
CA ARG A 253 3.68 16.95 2.42
C ARG A 253 3.64 15.53 2.96
N VAL A 254 4.53 14.67 2.46
CA VAL A 254 4.64 13.28 2.90
C VAL A 254 5.89 13.13 3.76
N VAL A 255 5.69 12.71 5.01
CA VAL A 255 6.75 12.39 5.97
C VAL A 255 6.71 10.90 6.27
N ASN A 256 7.82 10.23 6.01
CA ASN A 256 8.00 8.79 6.20
C ASN A 256 8.96 8.56 7.36
N VAL A 257 8.46 8.07 8.49
CA VAL A 257 9.26 7.78 9.70
C VAL A 257 9.60 6.29 9.68
N MET A 258 10.88 5.93 9.60
CA MET A 258 11.28 4.52 9.49
C MET A 258 12.65 4.24 10.11
N HIS A 259 12.89 2.96 10.41
CA HIS A 259 14.22 2.44 10.75
C HIS A 259 14.97 2.04 9.48
N PRO A 260 16.25 2.42 9.27
CA PRO A 260 16.98 2.15 8.02
C PRO A 260 17.19 0.67 7.73
N ARG A 261 17.16 -0.18 8.77
CA ARG A 261 17.28 -1.62 8.63
C ARG A 261 15.97 -2.36 8.39
N ASP A 262 14.83 -1.72 8.58
CA ASP A 262 13.53 -2.31 8.24
C ASP A 262 13.47 -2.57 6.73
N ASP A 263 13.11 -3.79 6.33
CA ASP A 263 13.03 -4.19 4.94
C ASP A 263 11.72 -3.79 4.27
N VAL A 264 10.63 -3.60 5.02
CA VAL A 264 9.33 -3.25 4.43
C VAL A 264 9.38 -1.92 3.68
N PRO A 265 10.02 -0.85 4.21
CA PRO A 265 10.22 0.38 3.46
C PRO A 265 11.05 0.26 2.18
N LYS A 266 11.80 -0.83 2.01
CA LYS A 266 12.65 -1.08 0.83
C LYS A 266 11.90 -1.77 -0.31
N LEU A 267 10.68 -2.25 -0.06
CA LEU A 267 9.87 -2.97 -1.05
C LEU A 267 9.41 -2.11 -2.23
N ASP A 268 9.57 -0.79 -2.21
CA ASP A 268 9.37 0.11 -3.34
C ASP A 268 10.11 1.43 -3.04
N CYS A 269 10.24 2.31 -4.02
CA CYS A 269 10.85 3.62 -3.89
C CYS A 269 9.99 4.58 -3.06
N GLN A 270 10.66 5.24 -2.14
CA GLN A 270 10.07 6.21 -1.22
C GLN A 270 9.90 7.58 -1.90
N ILE A 271 8.82 8.26 -1.53
CA ILE A 271 8.56 9.66 -1.86
C ILE A 271 8.64 10.53 -0.60
N GLY A 272 8.53 11.85 -0.76
CA GLY A 272 8.49 12.75 0.39
C GLY A 272 9.83 12.88 1.13
N THR A 273 9.74 13.19 2.41
CA THR A 273 10.87 13.30 3.34
C THR A 273 10.93 12.07 4.24
N LEU A 274 12.09 11.42 4.32
CA LEU A 274 12.35 10.37 5.30
C LEU A 274 12.91 10.97 6.60
N LEU A 275 12.37 10.51 7.73
CA LEU A 275 12.95 10.66 9.05
C LEU A 275 13.48 9.30 9.48
N LEU A 276 14.81 9.14 9.41
CA LEU A 276 15.48 7.88 9.70
C LEU A 276 15.87 7.81 11.18
N ASP A 277 15.64 6.64 11.78
CA ASP A 277 16.18 6.34 13.11
C ASP A 277 17.71 6.25 13.02
N PRO A 278 18.47 6.92 13.90
CA PRO A 278 19.91 6.76 13.94
C PRO A 278 20.27 5.29 14.19
N ASP A 279 20.90 4.68 13.19
CA ASP A 279 21.37 3.30 13.29
C ASP A 279 22.47 3.20 14.36
N ASP A 280 22.15 2.60 15.50
CA ASP A 280 23.06 2.45 16.64
C ASP A 280 23.92 1.18 16.58
N GLY A 281 23.88 0.44 15.46
CA GLY A 281 24.72 -0.74 15.25
C GLY A 281 24.27 -1.99 16.02
N ARG A 282 23.18 -1.95 16.81
CA ARG A 282 22.70 -3.13 17.54
C ARG A 282 22.22 -4.22 16.60
N PRO A 283 22.57 -5.50 16.79
CA PRO A 283 22.03 -6.59 15.99
C PRO A 283 20.56 -6.79 16.35
N LEU A 284 19.68 -6.11 15.62
CA LEU A 284 18.24 -6.27 15.70
C LEU A 284 17.82 -7.15 14.53
N ASP A 285 16.96 -8.13 14.83
CA ASP A 285 16.29 -8.95 13.83
C ASP A 285 15.36 -8.05 13.00
N VAL A 286 15.52 -8.10 11.66
CA VAL A 286 14.87 -7.16 10.74
C VAL A 286 13.34 -7.29 10.78
N GLU A 287 12.83 -8.52 10.90
CA GLU A 287 11.39 -8.78 11.05
C GLU A 287 10.86 -8.22 12.38
N ALA A 288 11.64 -8.40 13.45
CA ALA A 288 11.30 -7.86 14.77
C ALA A 288 11.32 -6.33 14.80
N ILE A 289 12.22 -5.68 14.05
CA ILE A 289 12.24 -4.22 13.92
C ILE A 289 10.91 -3.73 13.36
N HIS A 290 10.46 -4.30 12.22
CA HIS A 290 9.23 -3.85 11.58
C HIS A 290 8.06 -3.97 12.55
N ALA A 291 7.83 -5.16 13.11
CA ALA A 291 6.71 -5.44 14.00
C ALA A 291 6.71 -4.54 15.26
N ALA A 292 7.88 -4.32 15.87
CA ALA A 292 8.03 -3.50 17.06
C ALA A 292 8.12 -1.99 16.76
N TYR A 293 8.13 -1.58 15.48
CA TYR A 293 8.43 -0.19 15.14
C TYR A 293 7.38 0.77 15.68
N VAL A 294 6.10 0.52 15.36
CA VAL A 294 4.97 1.30 15.85
C VAL A 294 4.50 0.82 17.22
N TYR A 295 4.38 -0.49 17.40
CA TYR A 295 3.76 -1.05 18.60
C TYR A 295 4.75 -1.31 19.75
N GLY A 296 6.03 -0.97 19.58
CA GLY A 296 7.05 -0.95 20.61
C GLY A 296 7.66 0.45 20.79
N ASP A 297 8.86 0.50 21.35
CA ASP A 297 9.52 1.75 21.75
C ASP A 297 10.32 2.43 20.63
N ILE A 298 10.50 1.80 19.47
CA ILE A 298 11.47 2.24 18.47
C ILE A 298 11.07 3.62 17.90
N ALA A 299 9.90 3.72 17.25
CA ALA A 299 9.44 4.99 16.69
C ALA A 299 9.24 6.06 17.79
N TRP A 300 8.77 5.65 18.98
CA TRP A 300 8.59 6.57 20.10
C TRP A 300 9.89 7.22 20.55
N ASN A 301 10.94 6.41 20.75
CA ASN A 301 12.25 6.89 21.16
C ASN A 301 12.91 7.72 20.07
N GLN A 302 12.79 7.30 18.81
CA GLN A 302 13.26 8.06 17.67
C GLN A 302 12.67 9.47 17.68
N LEU A 303 11.33 9.59 17.69
CA LEU A 303 10.62 10.86 17.60
C LEU A 303 10.93 11.82 18.76
N ARG A 304 11.24 11.28 19.94
CA ARG A 304 11.65 12.05 21.12
C ARG A 304 13.13 12.44 21.12
N SER A 305 13.95 11.79 20.30
CA SER A 305 15.36 12.13 20.16
C SER A 305 15.52 13.46 19.40
N ALA A 306 16.54 14.25 19.76
CA ALA A 306 16.81 15.52 19.06
C ALA A 306 17.50 15.34 17.69
N SER A 307 17.82 14.10 17.31
CA SER A 307 18.72 13.76 16.20
C SER A 307 18.01 12.91 15.16
N HIS A 308 17.24 13.55 14.28
CA HIS A 308 16.64 12.88 13.13
C HIS A 308 17.49 13.14 11.89
N GLN A 309 17.98 12.08 11.24
CA GLN A 309 18.52 12.23 9.90
C GLN A 309 17.36 12.41 8.93
N ARG A 310 17.35 13.55 8.23
CA ARG A 310 16.36 13.85 7.19
C ARG A 310 16.96 13.57 5.84
N THR A 311 16.27 12.80 5.00
CA THR A 311 16.75 12.50 3.66
C THR A 311 15.58 12.47 2.69
N PRO A 312 15.69 13.05 1.48
CA PRO A 312 14.65 12.90 0.47
C PRO A 312 14.44 11.42 0.14
N GLY A 313 13.18 10.96 0.09
CA GLY A 313 12.84 9.54 -0.13
C GLY A 313 13.49 8.96 -1.38
N ARG A 314 13.51 9.74 -2.46
CA ARG A 314 14.14 9.34 -3.73
C ARG A 314 15.64 9.11 -3.61
N VAL A 315 16.34 10.01 -2.93
CA VAL A 315 17.80 9.92 -2.75
C VAL A 315 18.15 8.68 -1.93
N TRP A 316 17.42 8.43 -0.85
CA TRP A 316 17.64 7.23 -0.04
C TRP A 316 17.35 5.95 -0.84
N SER A 317 16.29 5.95 -1.63
CA SER A 317 15.84 4.77 -2.38
C SER A 317 16.85 4.28 -3.41
N GLN A 318 17.67 5.17 -3.99
CA GLN A 318 18.71 4.81 -4.96
C GLN A 318 19.73 3.81 -4.43
N SER A 319 19.91 3.75 -3.10
CA SER A 319 20.90 2.85 -2.47
C SER A 319 20.28 1.73 -1.64
N HIS A 320 18.96 1.76 -1.40
CA HIS A 320 18.34 0.88 -0.41
C HIS A 320 17.04 0.21 -0.88
N ALA A 321 16.35 0.72 -1.90
CA ALA A 321 15.02 0.25 -2.30
C ALA A 321 15.04 -0.59 -3.59
N TYR A 322 14.15 -1.58 -3.62
CA TYR A 322 13.85 -2.42 -4.78
C TYR A 322 12.64 -1.84 -5.51
N CYS A 323 12.89 -1.03 -6.53
CA CYS A 323 11.83 -0.46 -7.35
C CYS A 323 12.21 -0.49 -8.83
N ILE A 324 11.21 -0.58 -9.70
CA ILE A 324 11.36 -0.64 -11.16
C ILE A 324 12.09 0.61 -11.67
N ASP A 325 11.79 1.76 -11.08
CA ASP A 325 12.42 3.04 -11.44
C ASP A 325 13.95 3.04 -11.34
N ASN A 326 14.50 2.43 -10.28
CA ASN A 326 15.95 2.31 -10.08
C ASN A 326 16.59 1.40 -11.14
N ASN A 327 15.88 0.34 -11.56
CA ASN A 327 16.38 -0.63 -12.53
C ASN A 327 16.36 -0.11 -13.97
N LEU A 328 15.52 0.89 -14.27
CA LEU A 328 15.39 1.48 -15.61
C LEU A 328 16.30 2.71 -15.83
N MET A 329 17.19 3.04 -14.90
CA MET A 329 18.18 4.11 -15.08
C MET A 329 19.30 3.77 -16.09
N ASP A 330 19.32 2.54 -16.63
CA ASP A 330 20.22 2.11 -17.71
C ASP A 330 19.45 1.98 -19.04
N SER A 331 19.76 2.85 -20.00
CA SER A 331 18.98 3.00 -21.25
C SER A 331 19.05 1.78 -22.17
N ASP A 332 20.14 1.02 -22.14
CA ASP A 332 20.33 -0.16 -22.99
C ASP A 332 19.62 -1.39 -22.40
N GLY A 333 19.47 -1.45 -21.08
CA GLY A 333 18.70 -2.49 -20.38
C GLY A 333 17.18 -2.35 -20.60
N PHE A 334 16.69 -1.13 -20.83
CA PHE A 334 15.27 -0.81 -20.95
C PHE A 334 14.57 -1.53 -22.13
N VAL A 335 15.17 -1.50 -23.32
CA VAL A 335 14.55 -2.08 -24.54
C VAL A 335 14.47 -3.60 -24.43
N VAL A 336 15.52 -4.23 -23.91
CA VAL A 336 15.57 -5.67 -23.67
C VAL A 336 14.54 -6.08 -22.62
N ASP A 337 14.40 -5.28 -21.54
CA ASP A 337 13.42 -5.53 -20.48
C ASP A 337 11.99 -5.45 -20.99
N ALA A 338 11.65 -4.45 -21.80
CA ALA A 338 10.32 -4.29 -22.37
C ALA A 338 9.91 -5.46 -23.28
N ILE A 339 10.83 -5.94 -24.14
CA ILE A 339 10.58 -7.08 -25.04
C ILE A 339 10.43 -8.38 -24.25
N ALA A 340 11.31 -8.63 -23.28
CA ALA A 340 11.26 -9.82 -22.44
C ALA A 340 9.98 -9.87 -21.61
N GLN A 341 9.59 -8.76 -20.98
CA GLN A 341 8.35 -8.64 -20.22
C GLN A 341 7.12 -8.89 -21.10
N THR A 342 7.06 -8.30 -22.30
CA THR A 342 5.95 -8.50 -23.24
C THR A 342 5.83 -9.97 -23.63
N THR A 343 6.95 -10.63 -23.91
CA THR A 343 6.98 -12.05 -24.28
C THR A 343 6.46 -12.94 -23.15
N ILE A 344 6.91 -12.70 -21.92
CA ILE A 344 6.53 -13.53 -20.76
C ILE A 344 5.05 -13.29 -20.39
N ASN A 345 4.57 -12.05 -20.47
CA ASN A 345 3.16 -11.74 -20.28
C ASN A 345 2.28 -12.44 -21.30
N GLN A 346 2.67 -12.46 -22.58
CA GLN A 346 1.93 -13.17 -23.63
C GLN A 346 1.90 -14.68 -23.39
N VAL A 347 3.02 -15.28 -22.97
CA VAL A 347 3.09 -16.71 -22.62
C VAL A 347 2.16 -17.03 -21.44
N LEU A 348 2.18 -16.22 -20.38
CA LEU A 348 1.33 -16.39 -19.20
C LEU A 348 -0.15 -16.18 -19.53
N ALA A 349 -0.50 -15.13 -20.27
CA ALA A 349 -1.88 -14.90 -20.71
C ALA A 349 -2.40 -16.08 -21.55
N THR A 350 -1.59 -16.58 -22.48
CA THR A 350 -1.93 -17.75 -23.30
C THR A 350 -2.12 -19.00 -22.44
N PHE A 351 -1.26 -19.21 -21.44
CA PHE A 351 -1.36 -20.34 -20.51
C PHE A 351 -2.61 -20.25 -19.63
N VAL A 352 -2.91 -19.09 -19.05
CA VAL A 352 -4.08 -18.86 -18.19
C VAL A 352 -5.37 -19.01 -19.00
N ILE A 353 -5.47 -18.39 -20.18
CA ILE A 353 -6.62 -18.54 -21.07
C ILE A 353 -6.79 -20.02 -21.46
N GLY A 354 -5.69 -20.70 -21.81
CA GLY A 354 -5.69 -22.13 -22.11
C GLY A 354 -6.20 -23.00 -20.94
N ALA A 355 -5.77 -22.70 -19.71
CA ALA A 355 -6.21 -23.39 -18.51
C ALA A 355 -7.70 -23.15 -18.21
N VAL A 356 -8.18 -21.92 -18.33
CA VAL A 356 -9.60 -21.57 -18.15
C VAL A 356 -10.48 -22.28 -19.17
N ILE A 357 -10.07 -22.30 -20.45
CA ILE A 357 -10.78 -23.05 -21.51
C ILE A 357 -10.82 -24.54 -21.17
N LEU A 358 -9.71 -25.12 -20.72
CA LEU A 358 -9.65 -26.53 -20.30
C LEU A 358 -10.59 -26.85 -19.14
N VAL A 359 -10.68 -25.96 -18.14
CA VAL A 359 -11.62 -26.10 -17.01
C VAL A 359 -13.06 -25.99 -17.49
N LEU A 360 -13.38 -25.00 -18.33
CA LEU A 360 -14.72 -24.84 -18.90
C LEU A 360 -15.14 -26.05 -19.76
N VAL A 361 -14.23 -26.59 -20.57
CA VAL A 361 -14.47 -27.82 -21.35
C VAL A 361 -14.72 -29.01 -20.43
N LYS A 362 -13.95 -29.17 -19.34
CA LYS A 362 -14.19 -30.22 -18.35
C LYS A 362 -15.53 -30.06 -17.63
N LEU A 363 -15.91 -28.83 -17.26
CA LEU A 363 -17.20 -28.55 -16.62
C LEU A 363 -18.37 -28.80 -17.57
N LEU A 364 -18.25 -28.41 -18.84
CA LEU A 364 -19.25 -28.68 -19.88
C LEU A 364 -19.38 -30.20 -20.15
N ALA A 365 -18.26 -30.92 -20.19
CA ALA A 365 -18.26 -32.38 -20.32
C ALA A 365 -18.88 -33.08 -19.09
N ALA A 366 -18.62 -32.59 -17.87
CA ALA A 366 -19.26 -33.10 -16.66
C ALA A 366 -20.76 -32.80 -16.63
N TRP A 367 -21.17 -31.63 -17.12
CA TRP A 367 -22.58 -31.23 -17.22
C TRP A 367 -23.34 -32.04 -18.28
N SER A 368 -22.73 -32.30 -19.44
CA SER A 368 -23.34 -33.12 -20.50
C SER A 368 -23.51 -34.59 -20.09
N VAL A 369 -22.57 -35.14 -19.30
CA VAL A 369 -22.70 -36.49 -18.71
C VAL A 369 -23.84 -36.54 -17.67
N ARG A 370 -24.01 -35.47 -16.88
CA ARG A 370 -25.06 -35.39 -15.84
C ARG A 370 -26.49 -35.23 -16.42
N TRP A 371 -26.63 -34.68 -17.62
CA TRP A 371 -27.91 -34.51 -18.30
C TRP A 371 -28.19 -35.57 -19.38
N GLY A 372 -27.15 -36.12 -20.02
CA GLY A 372 -27.28 -37.24 -20.96
C GLY A 372 -27.71 -38.56 -20.30
N GLY A 373 -27.54 -38.69 -18.97
CA GLY A 373 -28.00 -39.85 -18.20
C GLY A 373 -29.48 -39.82 -17.77
N ARG A 374 -30.23 -38.74 -18.03
CA ARG A 374 -31.67 -38.62 -17.68
C ARG A 374 -32.61 -38.73 -18.88
N GLY A 375 -32.16 -39.32 -19.97
CA GLY A 375 -32.91 -39.39 -21.22
C GLY A 375 -33.05 -40.79 -21.81
N HIS A 376 -33.28 -41.84 -21.02
CA HIS A 376 -33.75 -43.14 -21.55
C HIS A 376 -34.30 -44.08 -20.45
N ASP A 377 -35.25 -43.63 -19.65
CA ASP A 377 -36.19 -44.55 -18.97
C ASP A 377 -37.60 -44.30 -19.51
N GLY A 378 -37.79 -44.75 -20.76
CA GLY A 378 -39.08 -44.81 -21.45
C GLY A 378 -39.40 -46.26 -21.81
N ARG A 379 -39.38 -47.17 -20.84
CA ARG A 379 -40.05 -48.47 -21.00
C ARG A 379 -41.51 -48.34 -20.56
N LEU A 380 -42.37 -48.03 -21.52
CA LEU A 380 -43.69 -48.63 -21.54
C LEU A 380 -43.48 -50.13 -21.79
N LYS A 381 -43.94 -50.97 -20.86
CA LYS A 381 -44.32 -52.35 -21.18
C LYS A 381 -45.82 -52.51 -20.92
N PRO A 382 -46.51 -53.28 -21.77
CA PRO A 382 -47.95 -53.52 -21.67
C PRO A 382 -48.34 -54.22 -20.38
#